data_AF-A0AAN4QBJ0-F1
#
_entry.id   AF-A0AAN4QBJ0-F1
#
_cell.length_a   1.000
_cell.length_b   1.000
_cell.length_c   1.000
_cell.angle_alpha   90.00
_cell.angle_beta   90.00
_cell.angle_gamma   90.00
#
_symmetry.space_group_name_H-M   'P 1'
#
loop_
_entity.id
_entity.type
_entity.pdbx_description
1 polymer ?
#
loop_
_entity_poly.entity_id
_entity_poly.type
_entity_poly.pdbx_seq_one_letter_code
_entity_poly.pdbx_strand_id
1 'polypeptide(L)'
;MGEGNAVPFHELSDGQRSLIALIADIARRMCVLNPHIGKDVLANTSGIVIIDELDIHLHPAWQRNIAPTLKKAFPKVQFIATSHSPQVIGSLQPGEVILLRNGDSSHPRATYGLDSSTILEEVMGVPQREPEIEVLLDELFSTLENNELEKARLQIDALKKKAPDLPEFAGAEALLKRKELIGR
;
A
#
# COMPACT_ATOMS: atom_id res chain seq x y z
N MET A 1 29.31 13.13 -1.90
CA MET A 1 28.84 12.65 -3.22
C MET A 1 29.20 11.18 -3.28
N GLY A 2 28.26 10.29 -3.00
CA GLY A 2 28.52 8.84 -3.09
C GLY A 2 28.59 8.44 -4.56
N GLU A 3 29.68 7.79 -4.95
CA GLU A 3 29.82 7.19 -6.27
C GLU A 3 28.73 6.13 -6.45
N GLY A 4 27.70 6.45 -7.23
CA GLY A 4 26.76 5.46 -7.71
C GLY A 4 27.46 4.67 -8.81
N ASN A 5 27.76 3.39 -8.56
CA ASN A 5 28.23 2.49 -9.60
C ASN A 5 27.21 2.50 -10.75
N ALA A 6 27.67 2.83 -11.95
CA ALA A 6 26.84 2.77 -13.14
C ALA A 6 26.44 1.30 -13.39
N VAL A 7 25.15 1.01 -13.31
CA VAL A 7 24.61 -0.33 -13.60
C VAL A 7 24.13 -0.35 -15.05
N PRO A 8 24.58 -1.33 -15.87
CA PRO A 8 24.05 -1.53 -17.21
C PRO A 8 22.54 -1.74 -17.21
N PHE A 9 21.83 -1.18 -18.20
CA PHE A 9 20.37 -1.26 -18.28
C PHE A 9 19.82 -2.70 -18.29
N HIS A 10 20.56 -3.64 -18.88
CA HIS A 10 20.14 -5.05 -18.94
C HIS A 10 20.26 -5.78 -17.60
N GLU A 11 21.02 -5.24 -16.64
CA GLU A 11 21.16 -5.79 -15.29
C GLU A 11 20.09 -5.28 -14.31
N LEU A 12 19.25 -4.34 -14.76
CA LEU A 12 18.12 -3.85 -13.96
C LEU A 12 17.05 -4.93 -13.76
N SER A 13 16.21 -4.83 -12.73
CA SER A 13 14.99 -5.64 -12.64
C SER A 13 13.92 -5.15 -13.63
N ASP A 14 12.95 -6.02 -13.95
CA ASP A 14 11.84 -5.67 -14.85
C ASP A 14 11.06 -4.44 -14.38
N GLY A 15 10.87 -4.29 -13.07
CA GLY A 15 10.22 -3.12 -12.49
C GLY A 15 11.00 -1.83 -12.74
N GLN A 16 12.34 -1.86 -12.66
CA GLN A 16 13.17 -0.67 -12.91
C GLN A 16 13.19 -0.32 -14.39
N ARG A 17 13.29 -1.32 -15.26
CA ARG A 17 13.20 -1.10 -16.72
C ARG A 17 11.86 -0.49 -17.11
N SER A 18 10.76 -1.01 -16.57
CA SER A 18 9.41 -0.53 -16.88
C SER A 18 9.21 0.91 -16.42
N LEU A 19 9.68 1.24 -15.20
CA LEU A 19 9.62 2.60 -14.68
C LEU A 19 10.45 3.59 -15.50
N ILE A 20 11.69 3.23 -15.83
CA ILE A 20 12.56 4.06 -16.67
C ILE A 20 11.94 4.26 -18.05
N ALA A 21 11.38 3.20 -18.65
CA ALA A 21 10.72 3.27 -19.94
C ALA A 21 9.51 4.23 -19.91
N LEU A 22 8.66 4.15 -18.88
CA LEU A 22 7.53 5.06 -18.69
C LEU A 22 7.98 6.53 -18.61
N ILE A 23 8.93 6.83 -17.72
CA ILE A 23 9.43 8.20 -17.52
C ILE A 23 10.11 8.71 -18.79
N ALA A 24 10.93 7.88 -19.43
CA ALA A 24 11.66 8.23 -20.64
C ALA A 24 10.71 8.47 -21.82
N ASP A 25 9.64 7.67 -21.97
CA ASP A 25 8.68 7.88 -23.04
C ASP A 25 7.87 9.17 -22.85
N ILE A 26 7.41 9.46 -21.62
CA ILE A 26 6.76 10.74 -21.31
C ILE A 26 7.70 11.91 -21.64
N ALA A 27 8.93 11.88 -21.12
CA ALA A 27 9.92 12.93 -21.34
C ALA A 27 10.24 13.11 -22.83
N ARG A 28 10.47 12.01 -23.56
CA ARG A 28 10.76 12.02 -24.99
C ARG A 28 9.62 12.63 -25.79
N ARG A 29 8.36 12.26 -25.50
CA ARG A 29 7.19 12.85 -26.17
C ARG A 29 7.11 14.36 -25.92
N MET A 30 7.34 14.80 -24.69
CA MET A 30 7.36 16.24 -24.35
C MET A 30 8.45 16.98 -25.15
N CYS A 31 9.67 16.43 -25.22
CA CYS A 31 10.78 17.00 -25.99
C CYS A 31 10.47 17.10 -27.50
N VAL A 32 9.91 16.04 -28.08
CA VAL A 32 9.61 15.99 -29.53
C VAL A 32 8.48 16.93 -29.91
N LEU A 33 7.44 17.04 -29.06
CA LEU A 33 6.27 17.87 -29.34
C LEU A 33 6.49 19.35 -28.98
N ASN A 34 7.39 19.65 -28.05
CA ASN A 34 7.63 21.00 -27.55
C ASN A 34 9.10 21.44 -27.66
N PRO A 35 9.74 21.34 -28.83
CA PRO A 35 11.16 21.66 -28.98
C PRO A 35 11.48 23.13 -28.65
N HIS A 36 10.49 24.02 -28.80
CA HIS A 36 10.61 25.46 -28.53
C HIS A 36 10.80 25.79 -27.04
N ILE A 37 10.47 24.86 -26.11
CA ILE A 37 10.66 25.06 -24.66
C ILE A 37 12.11 24.77 -24.24
N GLY A 38 12.85 24.01 -25.04
CA GLY A 38 14.27 23.73 -24.80
C GLY A 38 14.51 22.95 -23.50
N LYS A 39 15.44 23.43 -22.67
CA LYS A 39 15.93 22.72 -21.48
C LYS A 39 14.87 22.55 -20.39
N ASP A 40 13.90 23.45 -20.33
CA ASP A 40 12.85 23.44 -19.30
C ASP A 40 11.61 22.65 -19.72
N VAL A 41 11.69 21.86 -20.80
CA VAL A 41 10.55 21.17 -21.40
C VAL A 41 9.77 20.30 -20.41
N LEU A 42 10.44 19.60 -19.48
CA LEU A 42 9.77 18.77 -18.49
C LEU A 42 9.04 19.59 -17.41
N ALA A 43 9.58 20.77 -17.08
CA ALA A 43 9.00 21.67 -16.09
C ALA A 43 7.88 22.55 -16.65
N ASN A 44 7.94 22.86 -17.94
CA ASN A 44 7.08 23.88 -18.56
C ASN A 44 6.04 23.34 -19.55
N THR A 45 6.11 22.07 -19.95
CA THR A 45 5.05 21.47 -20.76
C THR A 45 3.86 21.09 -19.88
N SER A 46 2.69 21.60 -20.23
CA SER A 46 1.43 21.19 -19.60
C SER A 46 0.82 20.02 -20.36
N GLY A 47 0.11 19.14 -19.66
CA GLY A 47 -0.53 18.01 -20.30
C GLY A 47 -1.29 17.11 -19.34
N ILE A 48 -2.02 16.14 -19.89
CA ILE A 48 -2.70 15.10 -19.14
C ILE A 48 -2.06 13.77 -19.54
N VAL A 49 -1.68 12.96 -18.55
CA VAL A 49 -1.15 11.61 -18.76
C VAL A 49 -2.07 10.64 -18.03
N ILE A 50 -2.61 9.67 -18.78
CA ILE A 50 -3.45 8.60 -18.24
C ILE A 50 -2.59 7.34 -18.17
N ILE A 51 -2.56 6.70 -17.00
CA ILE A 51 -1.77 5.49 -16.75
C ILE A 51 -2.71 4.45 -16.16
N ASP A 52 -2.78 3.29 -16.81
CA ASP A 52 -3.43 2.14 -16.20
C ASP A 52 -2.39 1.37 -15.37
N GLU A 53 -2.79 0.91 -14.18
CA GLU A 53 -1.99 0.13 -13.24
C GLU A 53 -0.59 0.73 -12.99
N LEU A 54 -0.55 1.95 -12.42
CA LEU A 54 0.70 2.67 -12.15
C LEU A 54 1.70 1.87 -11.28
N ASP A 55 1.19 0.91 -10.50
CA ASP A 55 1.97 0.07 -9.61
C ASP A 55 2.48 -1.25 -10.21
N ILE A 56 2.14 -1.55 -11.47
CA ILE A 56 2.46 -2.83 -12.11
C ILE A 56 3.97 -3.10 -12.12
N HIS A 57 4.35 -4.29 -11.66
CA HIS A 57 5.75 -4.75 -11.54
C HIS A 57 6.68 -3.87 -10.68
N LEU A 58 6.15 -2.87 -9.95
CA LEU A 58 6.94 -2.06 -9.04
C LEU A 58 7.11 -2.77 -7.69
N HIS A 59 8.33 -2.73 -7.15
CA HIS A 59 8.57 -3.11 -5.77
C HIS A 59 7.76 -2.21 -4.82
N PRO A 60 7.21 -2.71 -3.69
CA PRO A 60 6.37 -1.91 -2.78
C PRO A 60 7.00 -0.58 -2.32
N ALA A 61 8.32 -0.60 -2.07
CA ALA A 61 9.07 0.61 -1.72
C ALA A 61 9.00 1.71 -2.80
N TRP A 62 8.85 1.33 -4.06
CA TRP A 62 8.76 2.24 -5.19
C TRP A 62 7.32 2.66 -5.47
N GLN A 63 6.36 1.77 -5.26
CA GLN A 63 4.93 2.11 -5.30
C GLN A 63 4.61 3.29 -4.35
N ARG A 64 5.25 3.35 -3.18
CA ARG A 64 5.06 4.48 -2.25
C ARG A 64 5.65 5.81 -2.73
N ASN A 65 6.61 5.77 -3.65
CA ASN A 65 7.35 6.94 -4.11
C ASN A 65 7.02 7.35 -5.55
N ILE A 66 6.29 6.55 -6.32
CA ILE A 66 6.07 6.79 -7.74
C ILE A 66 5.26 8.07 -8.00
N ALA A 67 4.14 8.24 -7.31
CA ALA A 67 3.30 9.42 -7.47
C ALA A 67 4.02 10.75 -7.13
N PRO A 68 4.69 10.90 -5.96
CA PRO A 68 5.43 12.13 -5.68
C PRO A 68 6.61 12.32 -6.65
N THR A 69 7.24 11.25 -7.13
CA THR A 69 8.31 11.34 -8.14
C THR A 69 7.79 11.89 -9.46
N LEU A 70 6.64 11.40 -9.95
CA LEU A 70 6.02 11.89 -11.19
C LEU A 70 5.61 13.36 -11.07
N LYS A 71 4.97 13.76 -9.96
CA LYS A 71 4.59 15.17 -9.71
C LYS A 71 5.81 16.09 -9.67
N LYS A 72 6.93 15.62 -9.11
CA LYS A 72 8.18 16.38 -9.06
C LYS A 72 8.86 16.49 -10.43
N ALA A 73 8.86 15.41 -11.20
CA ALA A 73 9.49 15.35 -12.52
C ALA A 73 8.71 16.17 -13.58
N PHE A 74 7.38 16.19 -13.48
CA PHE A 74 6.49 16.81 -14.46
C PHE A 74 5.46 17.72 -13.77
N PRO A 75 5.89 18.86 -13.20
CA PRO A 75 5.06 19.68 -12.28
C PRO A 75 3.82 20.32 -12.93
N LYS A 76 3.77 20.43 -14.27
CA LYS A 76 2.62 20.96 -15.02
C LYS A 76 1.77 19.87 -15.67
N VAL A 77 2.04 18.60 -15.38
CA VAL A 77 1.28 17.46 -15.91
C VAL A 77 0.28 16.99 -14.86
N GLN A 78 -0.97 16.84 -15.28
CA GLN A 78 -1.98 16.14 -14.50
C GLN A 78 -1.89 14.64 -14.80
N PHE A 79 -1.64 13.84 -13.78
CA PHE A 79 -1.67 12.39 -13.87
C PHE A 79 -3.03 11.85 -13.43
N ILE A 80 -3.62 11.02 -14.27
CA ILE A 80 -4.81 10.22 -13.93
C ILE A 80 -4.37 8.78 -14.00
N ALA A 81 -4.30 8.12 -12.85
CA ALA A 81 -3.79 6.77 -12.75
C ALA A 81 -4.76 5.84 -12.02
N THR A 82 -4.83 4.59 -12.46
CA THR A 82 -5.46 3.50 -11.71
C THR A 82 -4.41 2.76 -10.90
N SER A 83 -4.80 2.22 -9.75
CA SER A 83 -3.91 1.42 -8.91
C SER A 83 -4.70 0.51 -7.97
N HIS A 84 -4.18 -0.70 -7.76
CA HIS A 84 -4.63 -1.62 -6.71
C HIS A 84 -3.64 -1.67 -5.53
N SER A 85 -2.60 -0.83 -5.54
CA SER A 85 -1.58 -0.84 -4.50
C SER A 85 -1.98 0.02 -3.31
N PRO A 86 -2.10 -0.55 -2.09
CA PRO A 86 -2.27 0.24 -0.88
C PRO A 86 -1.08 1.18 -0.64
N GLN A 87 0.10 0.88 -1.20
CA GLN A 87 1.28 1.74 -1.07
C GLN A 87 1.19 3.01 -1.91
N VAL A 88 0.62 2.92 -3.12
CA VAL A 88 0.34 4.11 -3.93
C VAL A 88 -0.73 4.95 -3.24
N ILE A 89 -1.85 4.33 -2.85
CA ILE A 89 -2.99 5.03 -2.23
C ILE A 89 -2.56 5.73 -0.93
N GLY A 90 -1.81 5.07 -0.05
CA GLY A 90 -1.32 5.64 1.21
C GLY A 90 -0.28 6.76 1.05
N SER A 91 0.26 6.97 -0.16
CA SER A 91 1.19 8.05 -0.48
C SER A 91 0.49 9.34 -0.96
N LEU A 92 -0.81 9.27 -1.25
CA LEU A 92 -1.60 10.35 -1.84
C LEU A 92 -2.49 11.03 -0.80
N GLN A 93 -2.78 12.31 -1.00
CA GLN A 93 -3.79 13.01 -0.20
C GLN A 93 -5.20 12.49 -0.53
N PRO A 94 -6.16 12.55 0.41
CA PRO A 94 -7.51 12.01 0.16
C PRO A 94 -8.21 12.64 -1.05
N GLY A 95 -7.99 13.94 -1.28
CA GLY A 95 -8.52 14.65 -2.46
C GLY A 95 -7.88 14.24 -3.80
N GLU A 96 -6.79 13.47 -3.77
CA GLU A 96 -6.10 12.95 -4.95
C GLU A 96 -6.48 11.50 -5.27
N VAL A 97 -7.30 10.87 -4.41
CA VAL A 97 -7.73 9.48 -4.56
C VAL A 97 -9.22 9.46 -4.86
N ILE A 98 -9.60 8.81 -5.96
CA ILE A 98 -10.99 8.56 -6.32
C ILE A 98 -11.24 7.06 -6.18
N LEU A 99 -12.17 6.70 -5.29
CA LEU A 99 -12.66 5.34 -5.14
C LEU A 99 -13.82 5.12 -6.09
N LEU A 100 -13.73 4.07 -6.89
CA LEU A 100 -14.79 3.62 -7.77
C LEU A 100 -15.41 2.36 -7.16
N ARG A 101 -16.70 2.42 -6.81
CA ARG A 101 -17.45 1.27 -6.25
C ARG A 101 -18.79 1.17 -6.96
N ASN A 102 -19.03 0.05 -7.67
CA ASN A 102 -20.30 -0.24 -8.34
C ASN A 102 -20.83 0.88 -9.26
N GLY A 103 -19.94 1.63 -9.91
CA GLY A 103 -20.31 2.75 -10.80
C GLY A 103 -20.40 4.12 -10.10
N ASP A 104 -20.33 4.16 -8.78
CA ASP A 104 -20.26 5.40 -8.00
C ASP A 104 -18.81 5.80 -7.72
N SER A 105 -18.56 7.11 -7.69
CA SER A 105 -17.26 7.68 -7.32
C SER A 105 -17.33 8.42 -5.99
N SER A 106 -16.29 8.26 -5.18
CA SER A 106 -16.17 8.96 -3.90
C SER A 106 -14.70 9.22 -3.55
N HIS A 107 -14.47 10.11 -2.59
CA HIS A 107 -13.15 10.30 -1.99
C HIS A 107 -13.09 9.59 -0.64
N PRO A 108 -11.96 8.94 -0.30
CA PRO A 108 -11.75 8.43 1.05
C PRO A 108 -11.66 9.58 2.05
N ARG A 109 -11.96 9.32 3.33
CA ARG A 109 -11.82 10.32 4.40
C ARG A 109 -10.36 10.57 4.77
N ALA A 110 -9.54 9.52 4.74
CA ALA A 110 -8.13 9.55 5.07
C ALA A 110 -7.37 8.54 4.21
N THR A 111 -6.14 8.89 3.84
CA THR A 111 -5.22 8.03 3.07
C THR A 111 -3.78 8.30 3.49
N TYR A 112 -3.34 9.55 3.33
CA TYR A 112 -1.96 9.95 3.50
C TYR A 112 -1.43 9.61 4.89
N GLY A 113 -0.38 8.80 4.95
CA GLY A 113 0.29 8.42 6.20
C GLY A 113 -0.29 7.19 6.90
N LEU A 114 -1.40 6.63 6.41
CA LEU A 114 -1.91 5.35 6.89
C LEU A 114 -0.97 4.19 6.50
N ASP A 115 -0.95 3.16 7.32
CA ASP A 115 -0.26 1.91 7.01
C ASP A 115 -1.04 1.11 5.94
N SER A 116 -0.34 0.16 5.31
CA SER A 116 -0.91 -0.61 4.20
C SER A 116 -2.15 -1.40 4.59
N SER A 117 -2.17 -1.93 5.81
CA SER A 117 -3.27 -2.76 6.28
C SER A 117 -4.52 -1.90 6.46
N THR A 118 -4.39 -0.76 7.15
CA THR A 118 -5.50 0.20 7.29
C THR A 118 -6.05 0.67 5.94
N ILE A 119 -5.20 0.90 4.93
CA ILE A 119 -5.67 1.22 3.58
C ILE A 119 -6.45 0.06 2.95
N LEU A 120 -5.98 -1.18 3.09
CA LEU A 120 -6.70 -2.34 2.55
C LEU A 120 -8.12 -2.43 3.13
N GLU A 121 -8.25 -2.29 4.44
CA GLU A 121 -9.54 -2.44 5.11
C GLU A 121 -10.45 -1.22 4.91
N GLU A 122 -10.03 -0.05 5.37
CA GLU A 122 -10.88 1.13 5.46
C GLU A 122 -11.14 1.78 4.09
N VAL A 123 -10.14 1.73 3.20
CA VAL A 123 -10.21 2.41 1.90
C VAL A 123 -10.60 1.44 0.79
N MET A 124 -9.97 0.27 0.75
CA MET A 124 -10.23 -0.72 -0.32
C MET A 124 -11.35 -1.70 0.04
N GLY A 125 -11.75 -1.83 1.29
CA GLY A 125 -12.81 -2.75 1.72
C GLY A 125 -12.39 -4.22 1.63
N VAL A 126 -11.09 -4.50 1.75
CA VAL A 126 -10.51 -5.83 1.66
C VAL A 126 -10.04 -6.25 3.06
N PRO A 127 -10.37 -7.48 3.53
CA PRO A 127 -9.86 -7.99 4.79
C PRO A 127 -8.32 -7.93 4.84
N GLN A 128 -7.76 -7.44 5.93
CA GLN A 128 -6.29 -7.40 6.12
C GLN A 128 -5.69 -8.77 6.40
N ARG A 129 -6.54 -9.73 6.80
CA ARG A 129 -6.18 -11.06 7.25
C ARG A 129 -7.02 -12.12 6.54
N GLU A 130 -6.49 -13.34 6.49
CA GLU A 130 -7.24 -14.53 6.08
C GLU A 130 -8.54 -14.68 6.91
N PRO A 131 -9.72 -14.73 6.28
CA PRO A 131 -11.00 -14.74 6.99
C PRO A 131 -11.14 -15.84 8.06
N GLU A 132 -10.59 -17.04 7.80
CA GLU A 132 -10.62 -18.12 8.79
C GLU A 132 -9.87 -17.75 10.07
N ILE A 133 -8.71 -17.11 9.94
CA ILE A 133 -7.90 -16.70 11.09
C ILE A 133 -8.56 -15.56 11.84
N GLU A 134 -9.16 -14.60 11.12
CA GLU A 134 -9.88 -13.48 11.73
C GLU A 134 -11.03 -13.98 12.62
N VAL A 135 -11.88 -14.87 12.11
CA VAL A 135 -12.98 -15.47 12.88
C VAL A 135 -12.47 -16.20 14.13
N LEU A 136 -11.39 -16.98 14.00
CA LEU A 136 -10.82 -17.71 15.13
C LEU A 136 -10.24 -16.77 16.20
N LEU A 137 -9.64 -15.65 15.79
CA LEU A 137 -9.12 -14.64 16.71
C LEU A 137 -10.26 -13.89 17.41
N ASP A 138 -11.30 -13.50 16.69
CA ASP A 138 -12.49 -12.85 17.27
C ASP A 138 -13.17 -13.76 18.31
N GLU A 139 -13.34 -15.04 17.97
CA GLU A 139 -13.87 -16.04 18.91
C GLU A 139 -12.98 -16.16 20.14
N LEU A 140 -11.66 -16.23 19.97
CA LEU A 140 -10.69 -16.32 21.07
C LEU A 140 -10.80 -15.12 22.01
N PHE A 141 -10.76 -13.89 21.48
CA PHE A 141 -10.84 -12.68 22.29
C PHE A 141 -12.20 -12.54 22.98
N SER A 142 -13.29 -12.93 22.33
CA SER A 142 -14.63 -13.00 22.95
C SER A 142 -14.67 -13.98 24.14
N THR A 143 -14.08 -15.18 24.02
CA THR A 143 -13.95 -16.12 25.16
C THR A 143 -13.11 -15.56 26.30
N LEU A 144 -12.02 -14.85 25.99
CA LEU A 144 -11.20 -14.18 26.99
C LEU A 144 -11.98 -13.10 27.72
N GLU A 145 -12.76 -12.30 26.99
CA GLU A 145 -13.65 -11.28 27.57
C GLU A 145 -14.69 -11.90 28.51
N ASN A 146 -15.32 -13.00 28.09
CA ASN A 146 -16.32 -13.75 28.86
C ASN A 146 -15.75 -14.59 30.03
N ASN A 147 -14.43 -14.55 30.28
CA ASN A 147 -13.72 -15.33 31.31
C ASN A 147 -13.82 -16.86 31.13
N GLU A 148 -14.03 -17.35 29.91
CA GLU A 148 -14.02 -18.78 29.59
C GLU A 148 -12.57 -19.29 29.42
N LEU A 149 -11.77 -19.23 30.49
CA LEU A 149 -10.30 -19.36 30.43
C LEU A 149 -9.81 -20.72 29.88
N GLU A 150 -10.44 -21.82 30.27
CA GLU A 150 -10.09 -23.17 29.77
C GLU A 150 -10.31 -23.29 28.25
N LYS A 151 -11.43 -22.75 27.76
CA LYS A 151 -11.76 -22.76 26.33
C LYS A 151 -10.81 -21.85 25.54
N ALA A 152 -10.50 -20.67 26.08
CA ALA A 152 -9.50 -19.78 25.49
C ALA A 152 -8.12 -20.45 25.38
N ARG A 153 -7.71 -21.24 26.38
CA ARG A 153 -6.45 -22.00 26.34
C ARG A 153 -6.44 -23.03 25.21
N LEU A 154 -7.53 -23.79 25.05
CA LEU A 154 -7.69 -24.74 23.95
C LEU A 154 -7.69 -24.04 22.58
N GLN A 155 -8.34 -22.87 22.47
CA GLN A 155 -8.36 -22.09 21.23
C GLN A 155 -6.97 -21.55 20.89
N ILE A 156 -6.20 -21.04 21.86
CA ILE A 156 -4.79 -20.63 21.65
C ILE A 156 -3.96 -21.81 21.13
N ASP A 157 -4.06 -22.98 21.76
CA ASP A 157 -3.31 -24.17 21.35
C ASP A 157 -3.73 -24.66 19.95
N ALA A 158 -5.01 -24.54 19.60
CA ALA A 158 -5.52 -24.89 18.27
C ALA A 158 -5.06 -23.89 17.20
N LEU A 159 -5.13 -22.58 17.49
CA LEU A 159 -4.68 -21.51 16.61
C LEU A 159 -3.18 -21.60 16.34
N LYS A 160 -2.35 -21.86 17.37
CA LYS A 160 -0.91 -22.06 17.20
C LYS A 160 -0.54 -23.21 16.27
N LYS A 161 -1.38 -24.25 16.20
CA LYS A 161 -1.16 -25.36 15.25
C LYS A 161 -1.45 -24.95 13.81
N LYS A 162 -2.38 -24.01 13.58
CA LYS A 162 -2.74 -23.52 12.25
C LYS A 162 -1.83 -22.38 11.79
N ALA A 163 -1.58 -21.41 12.66
CA ALA A 163 -0.81 -20.21 12.40
C ALA A 163 0.11 -19.95 13.62
N PRO A 164 1.32 -20.51 13.65
CA PRO A 164 2.15 -20.57 14.86
C PRO A 164 2.74 -19.22 15.31
N ASP A 165 2.98 -18.30 14.37
CA ASP A 165 3.75 -17.08 14.60
C ASP A 165 2.88 -15.81 14.55
N LEU A 166 1.60 -15.91 14.92
CA LEU A 166 0.72 -14.74 14.98
C LEU A 166 1.13 -13.79 16.12
N PRO A 167 1.27 -12.47 15.87
CA PRO A 167 1.64 -11.50 16.89
C PRO A 167 0.60 -11.37 18.02
N GLU A 168 -0.66 -11.72 17.76
CA GLU A 168 -1.79 -11.62 18.70
C GLU A 168 -1.63 -12.56 19.91
N PHE A 169 -0.85 -13.65 19.79
CA PHE A 169 -0.69 -14.61 20.88
C PHE A 169 -0.06 -14.00 22.13
N ALA A 170 0.88 -13.06 21.98
CA ALA A 170 1.48 -12.39 23.12
C ALA A 170 0.42 -11.61 23.91
N GLY A 171 -0.51 -10.95 23.22
CA GLY A 171 -1.63 -10.23 23.84
C GLY A 171 -2.64 -11.19 24.48
N ALA A 172 -3.03 -12.24 23.78
CA ALA A 172 -3.98 -13.24 24.27
C ALA A 172 -3.48 -13.95 25.54
N GLU A 173 -2.22 -14.38 25.57
CA GLU A 173 -1.61 -15.03 26.74
C GLU A 173 -1.46 -14.07 27.92
N ALA A 174 -1.09 -12.81 27.67
CA ALA A 174 -1.02 -11.80 28.72
C ALA A 174 -2.39 -11.53 29.36
N LEU A 175 -3.46 -11.47 28.55
CA LEU A 175 -4.83 -11.33 29.02
C LEU A 175 -5.30 -12.54 29.83
N LEU A 176 -5.02 -13.75 29.34
CA LEU A 176 -5.35 -14.99 30.02
C LEU A 176 -4.70 -15.03 31.42
N LYS A 177 -3.38 -14.81 31.50
CA LYS A 177 -2.63 -14.81 32.76
C LYS A 177 -3.11 -13.73 33.72
N ARG A 178 -3.44 -12.54 33.22
CA ARG A 178 -4.00 -11.46 34.04
C ARG A 178 -5.34 -11.85 34.65
N LYS A 179 -6.22 -12.49 33.88
CA LYS A 179 -7.54 -12.93 34.36
C LYS A 179 -7.45 -14.09 35.35
N GLU A 180 -6.49 -15.01 35.17
CA GLU A 180 -6.19 -16.06 36.16
C GLU A 180 -5.74 -15.50 37.51
N LEU A 181 -4.98 -14.39 37.51
CA LEU A 181 -4.52 -13.74 38.74
C LEU A 181 -5.62 -12.94 39.46
N ILE A 182 -6.56 -12.35 38.71
CA ILE A 182 -7.65 -11.52 39.26
C ILE A 182 -8.86 -12.38 39.65
N GLY A 183 -9.08 -13.52 38.99
CA GLY A 183 -10.16 -14.46 39.28
C GLY A 183 -9.91 -15.37 40.48
N ARG A 184 -8.97 -15.02 41.37
CA ARG A 184 -8.63 -15.72 42.62
C ARG A 184 -8.91 -14.86 43.83
#